data_AF-A0A496YY67-F1
#
_entry.id   AF-A0A496YY67-F1
#
_cell.length_a   1.000
_cell.length_b   1.000
_cell.length_c   1.000
_cell.angle_alpha   90.00
_cell.angle_beta   90.00
_cell.angle_gamma   90.00
#
_symmetry.space_group_name_H-M   'P 1'
#
loop_
_entity.id
_entity.type
_entity.pdbx_description
1 polymer ?
#
loop_
_entity_poly.entity_id
_entity_poly.type
_entity_poly.pdbx_seq_one_letter_code
_entity_poly.pdbx_strand_id
1 'polypeptide(L)'
;MTWKGISKTLAAVIAIIIVIIAILGAYYAYVSRVVTPTVAVTTTVTTTVVTTTTVVTSPASPTTSPTPTQTVTTTPTTATVITTPKPSKVFHKRAVLLTIEDPVSRTSMLQSGTADFGEIPIESIPSLLGQKMNGFEIVMDKVPPEPRILGAILNCYKGREIFNNSLVRQALAYATPYELIIETVAEGYMVPLHVIIPRGLLGYTEYGIIN
;
A
#
# COMPACT_ATOMS: atom_id res chain seq x y z
N MET A 1 -31.54 -14.09 -42.85
CA MET A 1 -30.25 -14.63 -42.35
C MET A 1 -30.58 -15.67 -41.29
N THR A 2 -30.50 -16.95 -41.65
CA THR A 2 -30.86 -18.06 -40.73
C THR A 2 -29.66 -18.40 -39.85
N TRP A 3 -29.81 -18.20 -38.54
CA TRP A 3 -28.81 -18.51 -37.52
C TRP A 3 -28.61 -20.02 -37.47
N LYS A 4 -27.53 -20.52 -38.08
CA LYS A 4 -27.10 -21.91 -37.89
C LYS A 4 -26.57 -22.04 -36.46
N GLY A 5 -27.23 -22.90 -35.67
CA GLY A 5 -26.89 -23.15 -34.28
C GLY A 5 -25.42 -23.50 -34.08
N ILE A 6 -24.89 -23.06 -32.94
CA ILE A 6 -23.54 -23.39 -32.47
C ILE A 6 -23.37 -24.90 -32.51
N SER A 7 -22.35 -25.37 -33.22
CA SER A 7 -22.01 -26.79 -33.31
C SER A 7 -21.75 -27.36 -31.91
N LYS A 8 -22.14 -28.61 -31.67
CA LYS A 8 -21.90 -29.32 -30.39
C LYS A 8 -20.41 -29.28 -29.99
N THR A 9 -19.51 -29.28 -30.98
CA THR A 9 -18.06 -29.16 -30.78
C THR A 9 -17.67 -27.78 -30.28
N LEU A 10 -18.28 -26.71 -30.82
CA LEU A 10 -18.01 -25.33 -30.41
C LEU A 10 -18.55 -25.06 -29.00
N ALA A 11 -19.72 -25.62 -28.66
CA ALA A 11 -20.28 -25.54 -27.31
C ALA A 11 -19.40 -26.27 -26.27
N ALA A 12 -18.85 -27.44 -26.63
CA ALA A 12 -17.94 -28.18 -25.77
C ALA A 12 -16.63 -27.42 -25.51
N VAL A 13 -16.06 -26.78 -26.53
CA VAL A 13 -14.84 -25.95 -26.38
C VAL A 13 -15.09 -24.76 -25.46
N ILE A 14 -16.22 -24.06 -25.64
CA ILE A 14 -16.58 -22.92 -24.78
C ILE A 14 -16.77 -23.39 -23.32
N ALA A 15 -17.42 -24.53 -23.09
CA ALA A 15 -17.60 -25.07 -21.74
C ALA A 15 -16.25 -25.40 -21.07
N ILE A 16 -15.29 -25.97 -21.80
CA ILE A 16 -13.95 -26.27 -21.28
C ILE A 16 -13.20 -24.99 -20.91
N ILE A 17 -13.27 -23.95 -21.75
CA ILE A 17 -12.62 -22.66 -21.47
C ILE A 17 -13.19 -22.02 -20.20
N ILE A 18 -14.52 -22.06 -20.01
CA ILE A 18 -15.17 -21.52 -18.82
C ILE A 18 -14.72 -22.27 -17.56
N VAL A 19 -14.58 -23.60 -17.62
CA VAL A 19 -14.09 -24.42 -16.50
C VAL A 19 -12.63 -24.07 -16.16
N ILE A 20 -11.77 -23.88 -17.15
CA ILE A 20 -10.36 -23.48 -16.94
C ILE A 20 -10.28 -22.10 -16.27
N ILE A 21 -11.09 -21.14 -16.73
CA ILE A 21 -11.16 -19.80 -16.14
C ILE A 21 -11.66 -19.86 -14.69
N ALA A 22 -12.66 -20.69 -14.41
CA ALA A 22 -13.18 -20.87 -13.05
C ALA A 22 -12.14 -21.49 -12.10
N ILE A 23 -11.38 -22.49 -12.58
CA ILE A 23 -10.29 -23.12 -11.79
C ILE A 23 -9.17 -22.12 -11.53
N LEU A 24 -8.74 -21.37 -12.54
CA LEU A 24 -7.72 -20.33 -12.37
C LEU A 24 -8.19 -19.22 -11.42
N GLY A 25 -9.44 -18.76 -11.57
CA GLY A 25 -10.03 -17.77 -10.68
C GLY A 25 -10.09 -18.25 -9.22
N ALA A 26 -10.48 -19.51 -8.99
CA ALA A 26 -10.48 -20.11 -7.66
C ALA A 26 -9.06 -20.26 -7.09
N TYR A 27 -8.08 -20.62 -7.92
CA TYR A 27 -6.67 -20.72 -7.51
C TYR A 27 -6.11 -19.36 -7.07
N TYR A 28 -6.29 -18.31 -7.88
CA TYR A 28 -5.83 -16.97 -7.50
C TYR A 28 -6.55 -16.43 -6.25
N ALA A 29 -7.84 -16.71 -6.10
CA ALA A 29 -8.59 -16.35 -4.89
C ALA A 29 -8.11 -17.13 -3.65
N TYR A 30 -7.65 -18.37 -3.80
CA TYR A 30 -7.09 -19.19 -2.73
C TYR A 30 -5.70 -18.71 -2.30
N VAL A 31 -4.78 -18.49 -3.25
CA VAL A 31 -3.41 -18.03 -2.97
C VAL A 31 -3.43 -16.63 -2.31
N SER A 32 -4.37 -15.76 -2.68
CA SER A 32 -4.54 -14.44 -2.06
C SER A 32 -4.99 -14.48 -0.59
N ARG A 33 -5.41 -15.65 -0.07
CA ARG A 33 -5.89 -15.81 1.32
C ARG A 33 -4.89 -16.51 2.24
N VAL A 34 -3.77 -17.00 1.72
CA VAL A 34 -2.75 -17.66 2.55
C VAL A 34 -1.87 -16.57 3.16
N VAL A 35 -2.25 -16.11 4.35
CA VAL A 35 -1.39 -15.29 5.20
C VAL A 35 -0.25 -16.21 5.68
N THR A 36 0.95 -16.01 5.17
CA THR A 36 2.14 -16.71 5.67
C THR A 36 2.31 -16.35 7.15
N PRO A 37 2.38 -17.32 8.08
CA PRO A 37 2.63 -17.01 9.48
C PRO A 37 4.03 -16.39 9.59
N THR A 38 4.08 -15.13 10.03
CA THR A 38 5.33 -14.44 10.38
C THR A 38 5.90 -15.13 11.61
N VAL A 39 7.07 -15.76 11.45
CA VAL A 39 7.85 -16.28 12.58
C VAL A 39 8.30 -15.08 13.41
N ALA A 40 7.73 -14.92 14.61
CA ALA A 40 8.13 -13.89 15.55
C ALA A 40 9.54 -14.19 16.07
N VAL A 41 10.52 -13.35 15.70
CA VAL A 41 11.86 -13.37 16.29
C VAL A 41 11.81 -12.50 17.56
N THR A 42 11.79 -13.15 18.72
CA THR A 42 11.88 -12.47 20.02
C THR A 42 13.32 -11.99 20.24
N THR A 43 13.54 -10.68 20.14
CA THR A 43 14.81 -10.08 20.57
C THR A 43 14.63 -9.50 21.97
N THR A 44 15.29 -10.09 22.96
CA THR A 44 15.28 -9.58 24.35
C THR A 44 16.23 -8.39 24.46
N VAL A 45 15.70 -7.20 24.71
CA VAL A 45 16.49 -5.98 24.98
C VAL A 45 16.46 -5.69 26.47
N THR A 46 17.60 -5.85 27.15
CA THR A 46 17.79 -5.45 28.55
C THR A 46 17.96 -3.93 28.62
N THR A 47 16.98 -3.22 29.19
CA THR A 47 17.09 -1.77 29.43
C THR A 47 17.32 -1.51 30.91
N THR A 48 18.45 -0.90 31.27
CA THR A 48 18.73 -0.43 32.63
C THR A 48 18.00 0.89 32.85
N VAL A 49 16.96 0.88 33.69
CA VAL A 49 16.21 2.08 34.07
C VAL A 49 16.86 2.71 35.29
N VAL A 50 17.31 3.96 35.16
CA VAL A 50 17.74 4.80 36.28
C VAL A 50 16.52 5.57 36.79
N THR A 51 16.07 5.25 38.00
CA THR A 51 14.93 5.90 38.66
C THR A 51 15.38 7.15 39.41
N THR A 52 14.78 8.31 39.12
CA THR A 52 14.85 9.49 40.00
C THR A 52 13.49 9.67 40.67
N THR A 53 13.45 9.59 42.00
CA THR A 53 12.22 9.69 42.79
C THR A 53 12.03 11.12 43.28
N THR A 54 10.93 11.78 42.91
CA THR A 54 10.42 12.97 43.61
C THR A 54 9.19 12.59 44.42
N VAL A 55 9.28 12.78 45.73
CA VAL A 55 8.24 12.51 46.72
C VAL A 55 7.23 13.65 46.72
N VAL A 56 5.95 13.34 46.56
CA VAL A 56 4.83 14.22 46.95
C VAL A 56 3.84 13.42 47.78
N THR A 57 3.65 13.86 49.02
CA THR A 57 2.80 13.29 50.07
C THR A 57 1.49 14.08 50.19
N SER A 58 0.33 13.40 50.22
CA SER A 58 -0.87 13.81 50.99
C SER A 58 -2.07 12.85 50.79
N PRO A 59 -3.06 12.82 51.70
CA PRO A 59 -3.42 11.61 52.43
C PRO A 59 -4.77 10.97 52.07
N ALA A 60 -4.93 9.73 52.58
CA ALA A 60 -6.10 8.88 52.56
C ALA A 60 -7.33 9.46 53.29
N SER A 61 -8.55 9.02 52.94
CA SER A 61 -9.38 8.03 53.70
C SER A 61 -10.86 7.97 53.21
N PRO A 62 -11.74 7.07 53.69
CA PRO A 62 -12.61 6.21 52.85
C PRO A 62 -14.11 6.52 53.01
N THR A 63 -15.03 5.80 52.33
CA THR A 63 -16.23 5.19 52.96
C THR A 63 -17.21 4.51 51.98
N THR A 64 -18.05 3.68 52.58
CA THR A 64 -18.93 2.57 52.19
C THR A 64 -20.33 2.93 51.64
N SER A 65 -20.86 2.04 50.77
CA SER A 65 -22.25 1.45 50.65
C SER A 65 -23.37 1.99 51.58
N PRO A 66 -24.67 2.12 51.17
CA PRO A 66 -25.49 0.99 50.65
C PRO A 66 -26.58 1.29 49.58
N THR A 67 -27.05 0.18 48.97
CA THR A 67 -28.21 -0.05 48.10
C THR A 67 -29.57 0.44 48.65
N PRO A 68 -30.48 0.91 47.78
CA PRO A 68 -31.89 0.52 47.92
C PRO A 68 -32.61 0.15 46.60
N THR A 69 -33.31 -0.99 46.68
CA THR A 69 -34.68 -1.30 46.22
C THR A 69 -35.16 -0.83 44.84
N GLN A 70 -35.40 -1.83 43.97
CA GLN A 70 -36.02 -1.70 42.66
C GLN A 70 -37.53 -1.40 42.76
N THR A 71 -37.98 -0.34 42.08
CA THR A 71 -39.40 -0.10 41.78
C THR A 71 -39.63 -0.44 40.30
N VAL A 72 -40.52 -1.39 40.01
CA VAL A 72 -40.90 -1.73 38.63
C VAL A 72 -41.94 -0.71 38.15
N THR A 73 -41.50 0.25 37.36
CA THR A 73 -42.38 1.17 36.62
C THR A 73 -42.43 0.73 35.16
N THR A 74 -43.57 0.18 34.72
CA THR A 74 -43.81 -0.15 33.31
C THR A 74 -44.05 1.13 32.52
N THR A 75 -43.01 1.62 31.82
CA THR A 75 -43.10 2.74 30.88
C THR A 75 -43.38 2.17 29.48
N PRO A 76 -44.31 2.73 28.69
CA PRO A 76 -44.54 2.29 27.32
C PRO A 76 -43.30 2.56 26.46
N THR A 77 -42.67 1.49 25.96
CA THR A 77 -41.53 1.56 25.04
C THR A 77 -41.99 2.13 23.70
N THR A 78 -41.77 3.43 23.49
CA THR A 78 -41.74 3.99 22.14
C THR A 78 -40.45 3.53 21.50
N ALA A 79 -40.54 2.72 20.45
CA ALA A 79 -39.40 2.27 19.68
C ALA A 79 -38.66 3.50 19.13
N THR A 80 -37.54 3.84 19.77
CA THR A 80 -36.60 4.81 19.21
C THR A 80 -35.98 4.11 18.02
N VAL A 81 -36.39 4.51 16.82
CA VAL A 81 -35.69 4.13 15.59
C VAL A 81 -34.31 4.74 15.71
N ILE A 82 -33.33 3.96 16.15
CA ILE A 82 -31.92 4.31 16.07
C ILE A 82 -31.57 4.31 14.58
N THR A 83 -31.87 5.42 13.91
CA THR A 83 -31.27 5.69 12.61
C THR A 83 -29.79 5.83 12.86
N THR A 84 -29.01 4.85 12.41
CA THR A 84 -27.56 4.93 12.46
C THR A 84 -27.18 6.20 11.69
N PRO A 85 -26.55 7.21 12.32
CA PRO A 85 -26.20 8.43 11.62
C PRO A 85 -25.32 8.05 10.44
N LYS A 86 -25.76 8.43 9.23
CA LYS A 86 -24.97 8.27 8.01
C LYS A 86 -23.57 8.81 8.31
N PRO A 87 -22.49 8.02 8.10
CA PRO A 87 -21.14 8.48 8.40
C PRO A 87 -20.88 9.77 7.62
N SER A 88 -20.78 10.88 8.35
CA SER A 88 -20.49 12.19 7.78
C SER A 88 -18.99 12.26 7.52
N LYS A 89 -18.61 12.25 6.24
CA LYS A 89 -17.21 12.40 5.84
C LYS A 89 -16.73 13.79 6.27
N VAL A 90 -15.83 13.85 7.24
CA VAL A 90 -15.23 15.10 7.69
C VAL A 90 -14.20 15.50 6.63
N PHE A 91 -14.43 16.64 5.99
CA PHE A 91 -13.48 17.22 5.05
C PHE A 91 -12.58 18.23 5.74
N HIS A 92 -11.31 18.29 5.30
CA HIS A 92 -10.41 19.35 5.73
C HIS A 92 -10.98 20.72 5.35
N LYS A 93 -10.94 21.68 6.27
CA LYS A 93 -11.38 23.06 6.00
C LYS A 93 -10.34 23.85 5.20
N ARG A 94 -9.07 23.42 5.25
CA ARG A 94 -7.91 24.05 4.59
C ARG A 94 -6.90 22.97 4.21
N ALA A 95 -6.17 23.22 3.13
CA ALA A 95 -5.00 22.46 2.74
C ALA A 95 -3.83 23.43 2.55
N VAL A 96 -2.66 23.07 3.06
CA VAL A 96 -1.42 23.85 2.91
C VAL A 96 -0.43 22.96 2.19
N LEU A 97 0.14 23.47 1.10
CA LEU A 97 1.17 22.77 0.33
C LEU A 97 2.52 23.44 0.61
N LEU A 98 3.46 22.67 1.15
CA LEU A 98 4.82 23.12 1.44
C LEU A 98 5.78 22.49 0.45
N THR A 99 6.61 23.31 -0.19
CA THR A 99 7.66 22.84 -1.10
C THR A 99 8.98 22.79 -0.37
N ILE A 100 9.51 21.58 -0.18
CA ILE A 100 10.77 21.32 0.52
C ILE A 100 11.57 20.36 -0.33
N GLU A 101 12.72 20.80 -0.78
CA GLU A 101 13.59 20.05 -1.69
C GLU A 101 14.35 18.94 -0.95
N ASP A 102 14.81 19.23 0.27
CA ASP A 102 15.56 18.27 1.09
C ASP A 102 14.65 17.14 1.64
N PRO A 103 14.94 15.87 1.31
CA PRO A 103 14.14 14.75 1.78
C PRO A 103 14.19 14.54 3.30
N VAL A 104 15.32 14.82 3.95
CA VAL A 104 15.47 14.59 5.41
C VAL A 104 14.51 15.50 6.18
N SER A 105 14.41 16.75 5.75
CA SER A 105 13.47 17.73 6.29
C SER A 105 12.01 17.29 6.08
N ARG A 106 11.66 16.75 4.91
CA ARG A 106 10.31 16.20 4.66
C ARG A 106 9.98 15.03 5.60
N THR A 107 10.93 14.10 5.77
CA THR A 107 10.76 12.98 6.70
C THR A 107 10.55 13.45 8.14
N SER A 108 11.34 14.42 8.61
CA SER A 108 11.18 14.99 9.96
C SER A 108 9.81 15.65 10.16
N MET A 109 9.29 16.33 9.13
CA MET A 109 7.96 16.92 9.18
C MET A 109 6.84 15.88 9.23
N LEU A 110 6.99 14.76 8.53
CA LEU A 110 6.06 13.64 8.62
C LEU A 110 6.11 13.02 10.03
N GLN A 111 7.32 12.78 10.55
CA GLN A 111 7.52 12.22 11.89
C GLN A 111 6.96 13.11 13.00
N SER A 112 7.12 14.43 12.89
CA SER A 112 6.61 15.40 13.86
C SER A 112 5.11 15.70 13.74
N GLY A 113 4.43 15.13 12.74
CA GLY A 113 3.03 15.45 12.44
C GLY A 113 2.82 16.88 11.90
N THR A 114 3.89 17.55 11.48
CA THR A 114 3.80 18.86 10.82
C THR A 114 3.22 18.72 9.40
N ALA A 115 3.47 17.58 8.75
CA ALA A 115 2.90 17.23 7.45
C ALA A 115 2.08 15.93 7.57
N ASP A 116 0.89 15.91 6.96
CA ASP A 116 0.02 14.73 6.92
C ASP A 116 0.46 13.71 5.85
N PHE A 117 1.07 14.16 4.75
CA PHE A 117 1.58 13.34 3.66
C PHE A 117 2.80 13.99 3.00
N GLY A 118 3.67 13.19 2.40
CA GLY A 118 4.85 13.68 1.67
C GLY A 118 5.61 12.58 0.96
N GLU A 119 6.43 12.97 -0.01
CA GLU A 119 7.36 12.07 -0.71
C GLU A 119 8.60 11.84 0.15
N ILE A 120 8.82 10.60 0.56
CA ILE A 120 9.96 10.19 1.38
C ILE A 120 10.96 9.38 0.55
N PRO A 121 12.25 9.41 0.88
CA PRO A 121 13.23 8.51 0.26
C PRO A 121 12.90 7.05 0.55
N ILE A 122 13.23 6.18 -0.41
CA ILE A 122 12.93 4.75 -0.34
C ILE A 122 13.64 4.13 0.88
N GLU A 123 14.91 4.49 1.08
CA GLU A 123 15.76 4.01 2.17
C GLU A 123 15.22 4.37 3.57
N SER A 124 14.36 5.37 3.67
CA SER A 124 13.75 5.79 4.94
C SER A 124 12.51 4.96 5.28
N ILE A 125 11.86 4.33 4.29
CA ILE A 125 10.58 3.62 4.47
C ILE A 125 10.66 2.58 5.60
N PRO A 126 11.66 1.68 5.67
CA PRO A 126 11.71 0.66 6.72
C PRO A 126 11.75 1.22 8.14
N SER A 127 12.35 2.41 8.31
CA SER A 127 12.46 3.07 9.62
C SER A 127 11.20 3.80 10.05
N LEU A 128 10.39 4.25 9.08
CA LEU A 128 9.24 5.14 9.30
C LEU A 128 7.92 4.38 9.43
N LEU A 129 7.77 3.26 8.72
CA LEU A 129 6.51 2.52 8.72
C LEU A 129 6.14 2.02 10.12
N GLY A 130 4.90 2.27 10.52
CA GLY A 130 4.36 1.88 11.82
C GLY A 130 4.78 2.79 12.98
N GLN A 131 5.57 3.84 12.75
CA GLN A 131 5.83 4.85 13.78
C GLN A 131 4.53 5.56 14.17
N LYS A 132 4.35 5.79 15.47
CA LYS A 132 3.12 6.36 16.04
C LYS A 132 3.39 7.69 16.72
N MET A 133 2.48 8.64 16.54
CA MET A 133 2.50 9.94 17.21
C MET A 133 1.08 10.40 17.51
N ASN A 134 0.76 10.70 18.77
CA ASN A 134 -0.51 11.34 19.16
C ASN A 134 -1.78 10.70 18.57
N GLY A 135 -1.81 9.37 18.42
CA GLY A 135 -2.94 8.64 17.83
C GLY A 135 -2.90 8.48 16.30
N PHE A 136 -1.87 9.01 15.64
CA PHE A 136 -1.58 8.81 14.22
C PHE A 136 -0.50 7.75 14.02
N GLU A 137 -0.49 7.12 12.86
CA GLU A 137 0.46 6.10 12.45
C GLU A 137 0.92 6.38 11.02
N ILE A 138 2.24 6.31 10.78
CA ILE A 138 2.78 6.38 9.43
C ILE A 138 2.52 5.05 8.73
N VAL A 139 1.71 5.10 7.69
CA VAL A 139 1.34 3.95 6.88
C VAL A 139 1.73 4.19 5.43
N MET A 140 2.07 3.11 4.72
CA MET A 140 2.18 3.10 3.27
C MET A 140 1.04 2.24 2.74
N ASP A 141 0.17 2.88 1.96
CA ASP A 141 -0.93 2.16 1.32
C ASP A 141 -0.36 1.15 0.33
N LYS A 142 -0.82 -0.10 0.44
CA LYS A 142 -0.52 -1.14 -0.55
C LYS A 142 -1.43 -0.94 -1.77
N VAL A 143 -1.13 0.10 -2.54
CA VAL A 143 -1.75 0.33 -3.85
C VAL A 143 -0.99 -0.42 -4.94
N PRO A 144 -1.64 -0.77 -6.07
CA PRO A 144 -0.92 -1.17 -7.27
C PRO A 144 0.19 -0.16 -7.59
N PRO A 145 1.31 -0.58 -8.21
CA PRO A 145 2.36 0.34 -8.59
C PRO A 145 1.79 1.57 -9.28
N GLU A 146 2.18 2.75 -8.82
CA GLU A 146 1.83 3.99 -9.49
C GLU A 146 2.22 3.87 -10.98
N PRO A 147 1.41 4.39 -11.92
CA PRO A 147 1.76 4.40 -13.35
C PRO A 147 2.89 5.40 -13.65
N ARG A 148 3.99 5.31 -12.90
CA ARG A 148 5.20 6.09 -13.01
C ARG A 148 6.26 5.24 -13.68
N ILE A 149 6.90 5.80 -14.71
CA ILE A 149 7.94 5.14 -15.47
C ILE A 149 9.25 5.86 -15.19
N LEU A 150 10.25 5.12 -14.72
CA LEU A 150 11.62 5.59 -14.64
C LEU A 150 12.43 4.93 -15.75
N GLY A 151 13.13 5.73 -16.54
CA GLY A 151 13.97 5.21 -17.63
C GLY A 151 14.87 6.29 -18.22
N ALA A 152 15.93 5.84 -18.88
CA ALA A 152 16.83 6.72 -19.61
C ALA A 152 16.32 6.92 -21.05
N ILE A 153 16.05 8.16 -21.42
CA ILE A 153 15.70 8.51 -22.81
C ILE A 153 16.97 8.90 -23.56
N LEU A 154 17.37 8.06 -24.51
CA LEU A 154 18.54 8.32 -25.33
C LEU A 154 18.23 9.36 -26.41
N ASN A 155 19.03 10.42 -26.48
CA ASN A 155 18.85 11.48 -27.47
C ASN A 155 19.29 11.00 -28.86
N CYS A 156 18.32 10.61 -29.69
CA CYS A 156 18.52 10.08 -31.04
C CYS A 156 18.49 11.16 -32.14
N TYR A 157 18.61 12.45 -31.80
CA TYR A 157 18.50 13.54 -32.77
C TYR A 157 19.62 13.50 -33.81
N LYS A 158 19.33 13.99 -35.04
CA LYS A 158 20.29 14.05 -36.15
C LYS A 158 21.52 14.88 -35.76
N GLY A 159 22.71 14.32 -35.94
CA GLY A 159 23.97 14.92 -35.48
C GLY A 159 24.49 14.39 -34.14
N ARG A 160 23.75 13.50 -33.46
CA ARG A 160 24.23 12.69 -32.33
C ARG A 160 24.48 11.25 -32.77
N GLU A 161 25.60 11.04 -33.45
CA GLU A 161 25.87 9.82 -34.23
C GLU A 161 25.82 8.53 -33.40
N ILE A 162 26.25 8.59 -32.14
CA ILE A 162 26.35 7.41 -31.27
C ILE A 162 24.97 6.82 -30.96
N PHE A 163 24.01 7.63 -30.51
CA PHE A 163 22.69 7.14 -30.09
C PHE A 163 21.68 7.03 -31.24
N ASN A 164 21.95 7.60 -32.41
CA ASN A 164 21.12 7.39 -33.60
C ASN A 164 21.20 5.93 -34.10
N ASN A 165 22.33 5.25 -33.86
CA ASN A 165 22.50 3.84 -34.19
C ASN A 165 21.68 2.93 -33.24
N SER A 166 20.76 2.14 -33.79
CA SER A 166 19.93 1.20 -33.01
C SER A 166 20.75 0.12 -32.31
N LEU A 167 21.83 -0.36 -32.90
CA LEU A 167 22.70 -1.38 -32.30
C LEU A 167 23.37 -0.88 -31.03
N VAL A 168 23.75 0.41 -30.99
CA VAL A 168 24.32 1.02 -29.78
C VAL A 168 23.27 1.09 -28.68
N ARG A 169 22.04 1.47 -29.00
CA ARG A 169 20.94 1.51 -28.02
C ARG A 169 20.60 0.12 -27.49
N GLN A 170 20.58 -0.88 -28.36
CA GLN A 170 20.38 -2.27 -27.99
C GLN A 170 21.51 -2.75 -27.08
N ALA A 171 22.77 -2.49 -27.43
CA ALA A 171 23.92 -2.87 -26.61
C ALA A 171 23.87 -2.23 -25.21
N LEU A 172 23.46 -0.97 -25.10
CA LEU A 172 23.28 -0.30 -23.81
C LEU A 172 22.13 -0.91 -23.00
N ALA A 173 21.01 -1.24 -23.64
CA ALA A 173 19.90 -1.93 -22.96
C ALA A 173 20.34 -3.30 -22.44
N TYR A 174 21.01 -4.12 -23.27
CA TYR A 174 21.53 -5.42 -22.85
C TYR A 174 22.63 -5.34 -21.77
N ALA A 175 23.44 -4.29 -21.78
CA ALA A 175 24.49 -4.09 -20.78
C ALA A 175 23.97 -3.51 -19.45
N THR A 176 22.73 -3.02 -19.40
CA THR A 176 22.17 -2.40 -18.20
C THR A 176 21.73 -3.49 -17.22
N PRO A 177 22.26 -3.51 -15.98
CA PRO A 177 21.91 -4.53 -14.99
C PRO A 177 20.60 -4.17 -14.28
N TYR A 178 19.46 -4.34 -14.95
CA TYR A 178 18.15 -3.90 -14.45
C TYR A 178 17.78 -4.53 -13.10
N GLU A 179 18.00 -5.82 -12.92
CA GLU A 179 17.69 -6.55 -11.69
C GLU A 179 18.50 -6.00 -10.51
N LEU A 180 19.80 -5.78 -10.72
CA LEU A 180 20.69 -5.23 -9.69
C LEU A 180 20.24 -3.82 -9.27
N ILE A 181 19.84 -2.98 -10.22
CA ILE A 181 19.34 -1.63 -9.94
C ILE A 181 18.05 -1.70 -9.11
N ILE A 182 17.12 -2.58 -9.48
CA ILE A 182 15.85 -2.75 -8.76
C ILE A 182 16.10 -3.25 -7.33
N GLU A 183 17.03 -4.17 -7.13
CA GLU A 183 17.37 -4.71 -5.82
C GLU A 183 18.10 -3.70 -4.94
N THR A 184 19.11 -3.02 -5.48
CA THR A 184 20.03 -2.20 -4.67
C THR A 184 19.62 -0.74 -4.54
N VAL A 185 19.00 -0.15 -5.56
CA VAL A 185 18.63 1.28 -5.58
C VAL A 185 17.15 1.45 -5.27
N ALA A 186 16.29 0.64 -5.86
CA ALA A 186 14.85 0.74 -5.64
C ALA A 186 14.36 -0.11 -4.46
N GLU A 187 15.21 -0.92 -3.83
CA GLU A 187 14.89 -1.80 -2.69
C GLU A 187 13.62 -2.66 -2.92
N GLY A 188 13.37 -3.06 -4.18
CA GLY A 188 12.18 -3.83 -4.56
C GLY A 188 10.88 -3.02 -4.69
N TYR A 189 10.90 -1.70 -4.52
CA TYR A 189 9.73 -0.81 -4.72
C TYR A 189 9.46 -0.44 -6.19
N MET A 190 10.28 -0.95 -7.13
CA MET A 190 10.05 -0.83 -8.57
C MET A 190 9.93 -2.20 -9.22
N VAL A 191 9.17 -2.28 -10.30
CA VAL A 191 9.03 -3.48 -11.12
C VAL A 191 9.62 -3.24 -12.51
N PRO A 192 10.26 -4.26 -13.12
CA PRO A 192 10.79 -4.11 -14.46
C PRO A 192 9.65 -3.86 -15.45
N LEU A 193 9.89 -2.94 -16.38
CA LEU A 193 8.92 -2.55 -17.38
C LEU A 193 9.55 -2.63 -18.77
N HIS A 194 9.12 -3.63 -19.55
CA HIS A 194 9.65 -3.90 -20.88
C HIS A 194 8.98 -3.09 -22.00
N VAL A 195 7.87 -2.42 -21.69
CA VAL A 195 7.06 -1.64 -22.65
C VAL A 195 6.71 -0.29 -22.07
N ILE A 196 6.41 0.69 -22.93
CA ILE A 196 6.12 2.06 -22.46
C ILE A 196 4.77 2.19 -21.73
N ILE A 197 3.88 1.21 -21.85
CA ILE A 197 2.57 1.23 -21.17
C ILE A 197 2.77 0.61 -19.78
N PRO A 198 2.47 1.33 -18.68
CA PRO A 198 2.55 0.78 -17.32
C PRO A 198 1.69 -0.48 -17.13
N ARG A 199 2.15 -1.37 -16.24
CA ARG A 199 1.40 -2.56 -15.84
C ARG A 199 0.03 -2.14 -15.28
N GLY A 200 -1.03 -2.85 -15.66
CA GLY A 200 -2.39 -2.59 -15.19
C GLY A 200 -3.19 -1.56 -16.01
N LEU A 201 -2.57 -0.91 -17.00
CA LEU A 201 -3.30 -0.06 -17.96
C LEU A 201 -3.72 -0.84 -19.22
N LEU A 202 -4.81 -0.39 -19.85
CA LEU A 202 -5.26 -0.93 -21.13
C LEU A 202 -4.18 -0.76 -22.20
N GLY A 203 -3.91 -1.84 -22.95
CA GLY A 203 -2.84 -1.87 -23.95
C GLY A 203 -1.51 -2.39 -23.43
N TYR A 204 -1.36 -2.62 -22.12
CA TYR A 204 -0.19 -3.32 -21.59
C TYR A 204 -0.13 -4.76 -22.14
N THR A 205 1.05 -5.15 -22.62
CA THR A 205 1.32 -6.52 -23.06
C THR A 205 2.81 -6.81 -23.00
N GLU A 206 3.16 -8.01 -22.54
CA GLU A 206 4.51 -8.59 -22.65
C GLU A 206 4.55 -9.74 -23.67
N TYR A 207 3.50 -9.86 -24.50
CA TYR A 207 3.43 -10.90 -25.52
C TYR A 207 4.59 -10.79 -26.50
N GLY A 208 5.33 -11.90 -26.68
CA GLY A 208 6.47 -11.98 -27.60
C GLY A 208 7.78 -11.40 -27.06
N ILE A 209 7.81 -10.95 -25.81
CA ILE A 209 9.06 -10.58 -25.13
C ILE A 209 9.72 -11.86 -24.63
N ILE A 210 10.96 -12.08 -25.04
CA ILE A 210 11.77 -13.25 -24.69
C ILE A 210 12.91 -12.73 -23.81
N ASN A 211 12.98 -13.19 -22.57
CA ASN A 211 14.06 -12.88 -21.63
C ASN A 211 15.23 -13.84 -21.82
#